data_AF-M0AHE7-F1
#
_entry.id   AF-M0AHE7-F1
#
_cell.length_a   1.000
_cell.length_b   1.000
_cell.length_c   1.000
_cell.angle_alpha   90.00
_cell.angle_beta   90.00
_cell.angle_gamma   90.00
#
_symmetry.space_group_name_H-M   'P 1'
#
loop_
_entity.id
_entity.type
_entity.pdbx_description
1 polymer ?
#
loop_
_entity_poly.entity_id
_entity_poly.type
_entity_poly.pdbx_seq_one_letter_code
_entity_poly.pdbx_strand_id
1 'polypeptide(L)' 'MSVMGEFTINSADFALHETLSAVPEMVVEIERLVATTEDRLMPYFWVTGDDHASFEEAFEMDPSLTSSTP' A
#
# COMPACT_ATOMS: atom_id res chain seq x y z
N MET A 1 -18.61 -10.31 -16.70
CA MET A 1 -17.49 -11.25 -16.88
C MET A 1 -16.43 -10.85 -15.85
N SER A 2 -16.03 -11.75 -14.96
CA SER A 2 -15.00 -11.45 -13.93
C SER A 2 -13.71 -12.19 -14.30
N VAL A 3 -12.56 -11.55 -14.10
CA VAL A 3 -11.23 -12.15 -14.27
C VAL A 3 -10.57 -12.14 -12.90
N MET A 4 -10.11 -13.31 -12.43
CA MET A 4 -9.37 -13.46 -11.18
C MET A 4 -7.94 -13.86 -11.52
N GLY A 5 -6.97 -13.14 -10.97
CA GLY A 5 -5.55 -13.44 -11.08
C GLY A 5 -4.91 -13.40 -9.70
N GLU A 6 -3.98 -14.32 -9.46
CA GLU A 6 -3.15 -14.38 -8.27
C GLU A 6 -1.71 -14.11 -8.68
N PHE A 7 -1.01 -13.28 -7.92
CA PHE A 7 0.39 -12.94 -8.17
C PHE A 7 1.15 -12.91 -6.84
N THR A 8 2.43 -13.25 -6.91
CA THR A 8 3.35 -13.15 -5.78
C THR A 8 4.43 -12.14 -6.13
N ILE A 9 4.73 -11.26 -5.19
CA ILE A 9 5.80 -10.27 -5.29
C ILE A 9 6.75 -10.47 -4.11
N ASN A 10 8.02 -10.10 -4.29
CA ASN A 10 8.93 -10.05 -3.15
C ASN A 10 8.48 -8.92 -2.22
N SER A 11 8.60 -9.13 -0.91
CA SER A 11 8.27 -8.08 0.05
C SER A 11 9.05 -6.80 -0.21
N ALA A 12 10.34 -6.90 -0.56
CA ALA A 12 11.20 -5.75 -0.82
C ALA A 12 10.81 -4.96 -2.08
N ASP A 13 10.03 -5.58 -2.99
CA ASP A 13 9.54 -4.93 -4.21
C ASP A 13 8.12 -4.36 -4.03
N PHE A 14 7.48 -4.57 -2.87
CA PHE A 14 6.16 -4.04 -2.58
C PHE A 14 6.26 -2.60 -2.06
N ALA A 15 5.50 -1.68 -2.67
CA ALA A 15 5.27 -0.37 -2.07
C ALA A 15 4.62 -0.56 -0.69
N LEU A 16 5.11 0.12 0.35
CA LEU A 16 4.80 -0.12 1.78
C LEU A 16 5.64 -1.19 2.49
N HIS A 17 6.68 -1.74 1.85
CA HIS A 17 7.55 -2.71 2.52
C HIS A 17 8.09 -2.18 3.86
N GLU A 18 8.64 -0.96 3.86
CA GLU A 18 9.24 -0.36 5.04
C GLU A 18 8.15 -0.03 6.08
N THR A 19 7.02 0.56 5.65
CA THR A 19 5.88 0.81 6.54
C THR A 19 5.41 -0.45 7.26
N LEU A 20 5.10 -1.53 6.52
CA LEU A 20 4.56 -2.76 7.10
C LEU A 20 5.61 -3.55 7.89
N SER A 21 6.90 -3.36 7.60
CA SER A 21 7.97 -3.93 8.41
C SER A 21 8.11 -3.23 9.77
N ALA A 22 7.80 -1.92 9.84
CA ALA A 22 7.79 -1.16 11.08
C ALA A 22 6.59 -1.49 11.99
N VAL A 23 5.44 -1.82 11.38
CA VAL A 23 4.21 -2.19 12.09
C VAL A 23 3.67 -3.56 11.61
N PRO A 24 4.32 -4.67 11.99
CA PRO A 24 4.05 -6.00 11.43
C PRO A 24 2.66 -6.58 11.77
N GLU A 25 1.99 -6.03 12.78
CA GLU A 25 0.63 -6.42 13.16
C GLU A 25 -0.45 -5.71 12.31
N MET A 26 -0.07 -4.71 11.51
CA MET A 26 -0.98 -3.99 10.63
C MET A 26 -1.23 -4.76 9.34
N VAL A 27 -2.49 -4.81 8.92
CA VAL A 27 -2.92 -5.47 7.68
C VAL A 27 -3.45 -4.43 6.71
N VAL A 28 -2.99 -4.49 5.46
CA VAL A 28 -3.47 -3.64 4.36
C VAL A 28 -4.31 -4.47 3.40
N GLU A 29 -5.53 -4.01 3.12
CA GLU A 29 -6.44 -4.61 2.16
C GLU A 29 -6.69 -3.65 1.00
N ILE A 30 -6.27 -4.02 -0.21
CA ILE A 30 -6.50 -3.21 -1.42
C ILE A 30 -7.93 -3.42 -1.90
N GLU A 31 -8.77 -2.40 -1.80
CA GLU A 31 -10.15 -2.42 -2.29
C GLU A 31 -10.25 -2.22 -3.80
N ARG A 32 -9.51 -1.24 -4.32
CA ARG A 32 -9.68 -0.79 -5.70
C ARG A 32 -8.41 -0.16 -6.22
N LEU A 33 -7.94 -0.61 -7.37
CA LEU A 33 -6.94 0.11 -8.15
C LEU A 33 -7.64 0.95 -9.22
N VAL A 34 -7.42 2.27 -9.19
CA VAL A 34 -7.90 3.18 -10.24
C VAL A 34 -6.71 3.60 -11.09
N ALA A 35 -6.74 3.21 -12.36
CA ALA A 35 -5.83 3.75 -13.36
C ALA A 35 -6.37 5.10 -13.83
N THR A 36 -5.64 6.18 -13.57
CA THR A 36 -6.05 7.54 -13.97
C THR A 36 -5.34 8.05 -15.22
N THR A 37 -4.11 7.60 -15.48
CA THR A 37 -3.31 7.91 -16.68
C THR A 37 -2.40 6.70 -16.98
N GLU A 38 -1.76 6.65 -18.16
CA GLU A 38 -1.00 5.48 -18.63
C GLU A 38 -0.01 4.90 -17.59
N ASP A 39 0.57 5.75 -16.72
CA ASP A 39 1.56 5.34 -15.73
C ASP A 39 1.17 5.65 -14.26
N ARG A 40 -0.12 5.89 -13.97
CA ARG A 40 -0.56 6.23 -12.60
C ARG A 40 -1.68 5.32 -12.11
N LEU A 41 -1.34 4.52 -11.10
CA LEU A 41 -2.26 3.73 -10.30
C LEU A 41 -2.49 4.42 -8.96
N MET A 42 -3.76 4.61 -8.60
CA MET A 42 -4.16 5.06 -7.26
C MET A 42 -4.92 3.91 -6.59
N PRO A 43 -4.24 3.13 -5.73
CA PRO A 43 -4.90 2.12 -4.92
C PRO A 43 -5.67 2.79 -3.77
N TYR A 44 -6.94 2.44 -3.65
CA TYR A 44 -7.71 2.60 -2.43
C TYR A 44 -7.53 1.34 -1.61
N PHE A 45 -7.12 1.51 -0.36
CA PHE A 45 -6.92 0.40 0.57
C PHE A 45 -7.41 0.79 1.95
N TRP A 46 -7.71 -0.23 2.75
CA TRP A 46 -7.93 -0.10 4.18
C TRP A 46 -6.73 -0.59 4.93
N VAL A 47 -6.55 -0.03 6.11
CA VAL A 47 -5.58 -0.50 7.09
C VAL A 47 -6.36 -0.95 8.30
N THR A 48 -6.02 -2.13 8.82
CA THR A 48 -6.60 -2.70 10.03
C THR A 48 -5.49 -3.07 11.00
N GLY A 49 -5.68 -2.73 12.27
CA GLY A 49 -4.78 -3.07 13.37
C GLY A 49 -4.94 -2.06 14.50
N ASP A 50 -4.10 -2.17 15.53
CA ASP A 50 -4.29 -1.39 16.76
C ASP A 50 -3.53 -0.05 16.76
N ASP A 51 -2.37 0.03 16.09
CA ASP A 51 -1.46 1.18 16.14
C ASP A 51 -1.42 1.97 14.82
N HIS A 52 -2.52 2.68 14.55
CA HIS A 52 -2.65 3.54 13.37
C HIS A 52 -1.67 4.73 13.39
N ALA A 53 -1.31 5.23 14.57
CA ALA A 53 -0.41 6.38 14.69
C ALA A 53 1.01 6.01 14.21
N SER A 54 1.54 4.87 14.67
CA SER A 54 2.84 4.38 14.19
C SER A 54 2.80 4.00 12.72
N PHE A 55 1.67 3.50 12.21
CA PHE A 55 1.48 3.25 10.78
C PHE A 55 1.56 4.54 9.97
N GLU A 56 0.82 5.59 10.35
CA GLU A 56 0.83 6.89 9.66
C GLU A 56 2.23 7.50 9.64
N GLU A 57 2.95 7.46 10.77
CA GLU A 57 4.33 7.96 10.86
C GLU A 57 5.27 7.18 9.92
N ALA A 58 5.20 5.85 9.94
CA ALA A 58 6.02 5.01 9.06
C ALA A 58 5.64 5.16 7.58
N PHE A 59 4.37 5.42 7.28
CA PHE A 59 3.87 5.69 5.93
C PHE A 59 4.42 7.01 5.39
N GLU A 60 4.39 8.09 6.17
CA GLU A 60 4.93 9.38 5.74
C GLU A 60 6.44 9.36 5.47
N MET A 61 7.17 8.47 6.16
CA MET A 61 8.61 8.30 6.00
C MET A 61 9.00 7.24 4.95
N ASP A 62 8.04 6.52 4.36
CA ASP A 62 8.35 5.41 3.45
C ASP A 62 8.91 5.92 2.11
N PRO A 63 10.17 5.59 1.77
CA PRO A 63 10.81 6.08 0.55
C PRO A 63 10.23 5.45 -0.73
N SER A 64 9.49 4.34 -0.63
CA SER A 64 8.78 3.73 -1.76
C SER A 64 7.57 4.55 -2.19
N LEU A 65 7.09 5.45 -1.34
CA LEU A 65 5.94 6.31 -1.61
C LEU A 65 6.41 7.65 -2.15
N THR A 66 6.26 7.85 -3.46
CA THR A 66 6.38 9.19 -4.03
C THR A 66 5.15 10.01 -3.66
N SER A 67 5.33 11.07 -2.86
CA SER A 67 4.26 12.01 -2.51
C SER A 67 3.63 12.57 -3.77
N SER A 68 2.50 12.02 -4.17
CA SER A 68 1.70 12.52 -5.27
C SER A 68 0.80 13.59 -4.68
N THR A 69 1.21 14.85 -4.77
CA THR A 69 0.31 15.98 -4.48
C THR A 69 -0.97 15.79 -5.32
N PRO A 70 -2.17 15.91 -4.72
CA PRO A 70 -3.42 15.80 -5.46
C PRO A 70 -3.56 16.87 -6.56
#